data_AF-A0A062UCR7-F1
#
_entry.id   AF-A0A062UCR7-F1
#
_cell.length_a   1.000
_cell.length_b   1.000
_cell.length_c   1.000
_cell.angle_alpha   90.00
_cell.angle_beta   90.00
_cell.angle_gamma   90.00
#
_symmetry.space_group_name_H-M   'P 1'
#
loop_
_entity.id
_entity.type
_entity.pdbx_description
1 polymer ?
#
loop_
_entity_poly.entity_id
_entity_poly.type
_entity_poly.pdbx_seq_one_letter_code
_entity_poly.pdbx_strand_id
1 'polypeptide(L)'
;MCGETCKHGSEGTGRWQHRPVTRHYEGFEGASLEEYSSFETVAALSEFIGEHGRLGAELYSHFGDDLEAARAAFEDYAGEHKSLAHFAEDLNLECGPAIPKRYEYYIDWEAMGRDMELSGDVFTIETGFEEVHVFWSR
;
A
#
# COMPACT_ATOMS: atom_id res chain seq x y z
N MET A 1 -16.95 32.56 -64.44
CA MET A 1 -16.66 33.86 -63.81
C MET A 1 -17.03 33.71 -62.34
N CYS A 2 -16.02 33.55 -61.47
CA CYS A 2 -15.50 34.61 -60.56
C CYS A 2 -16.53 34.92 -59.44
N GLY A 3 -16.24 34.82 -58.15
CA GLY A 3 -14.96 34.73 -57.47
C GLY A 3 -15.11 34.36 -55.98
N GLU A 4 -13.99 34.46 -55.30
CA GLU A 4 -13.63 33.94 -53.97
C GLU A 4 -14.48 34.46 -52.81
N THR A 5 -14.47 33.73 -51.69
CA THR A 5 -13.76 34.16 -50.47
C THR A 5 -13.71 33.05 -49.43
N CYS A 6 -12.48 32.68 -49.04
CA CYS A 6 -12.17 31.92 -47.84
C CYS A 6 -12.63 32.69 -46.59
N LYS A 7 -13.22 31.99 -45.61
CA LYS A 7 -13.12 32.37 -44.20
C LYS A 7 -12.74 31.16 -43.35
N HIS A 8 -11.60 31.33 -42.68
CA HIS A 8 -11.07 30.48 -41.62
C HIS A 8 -11.92 30.59 -40.34
N GLY A 9 -11.85 29.55 -39.52
CA GLY A 9 -12.39 29.47 -38.14
C GLY A 9 -13.26 28.22 -38.00
N SER A 10 -13.07 27.32 -37.04
CA SER A 10 -12.41 27.44 -35.74
C SER A 10 -11.98 26.07 -35.25
N GLU A 11 -10.91 26.06 -34.47
CA GLU A 11 -10.33 24.93 -33.76
C GLU A 11 -11.37 24.13 -32.97
N GLY A 12 -11.42 22.83 -33.23
CA GLY A 12 -12.07 21.85 -32.37
C GLY A 12 -11.01 20.87 -31.89
N THR A 13 -10.23 21.27 -30.89
CA THR A 13 -9.33 20.36 -30.17
C THR A 13 -10.17 19.33 -29.41
N GLY A 14 -10.51 18.23 -30.08
CA GLY A 14 -11.02 17.03 -29.44
C GLY A 14 -9.91 16.46 -28.58
N ARG A 15 -9.85 16.88 -27.32
CA ARG A 15 -8.98 16.32 -26.29
C ARG A 15 -9.38 14.86 -26.11
N TRP A 16 -8.63 13.94 -26.71
CA TRP A 16 -8.70 12.52 -26.38
C TRP A 16 -8.39 12.41 -24.90
N GLN A 17 -9.43 12.28 -24.08
CA GLN A 17 -9.24 11.87 -22.70
C GLN A 17 -8.86 10.39 -22.76
N HIS A 18 -7.55 10.14 -22.70
CA HIS A 18 -7.04 8.83 -22.32
C HIS A 18 -7.59 8.57 -20.92
N ARG A 19 -8.72 7.88 -20.84
CA ARG A 19 -9.10 7.15 -19.63
C ARG A 19 -8.09 6.02 -19.52
N PRO A 20 -7.23 5.97 -18.50
CA PRO A 20 -6.45 4.76 -18.27
C PRO A 20 -7.45 3.62 -18.13
N VAL A 21 -7.34 2.63 -19.01
CA VAL A 21 -8.11 1.40 -18.89
C VAL A 21 -7.39 0.59 -17.83
N THR A 22 -7.80 0.72 -16.58
CA THR A 22 -7.43 -0.26 -15.56
C THR A 22 -8.02 -1.60 -15.98
N ARG A 23 -7.19 -2.48 -16.56
CA ARG A 23 -7.57 -3.88 -16.78
C ARG A 23 -7.40 -4.60 -15.47
N HIS A 24 -8.49 -5.14 -14.94
CA HIS A 24 -8.43 -6.04 -13.79
C HIS A 24 -7.99 -7.41 -14.29
N TYR A 25 -6.81 -7.85 -13.89
CA TYR A 25 -6.33 -9.20 -14.13
C TYR A 25 -6.73 -10.04 -12.92
N GLU A 26 -7.56 -11.07 -13.13
CA GLU A 26 -7.92 -12.04 -12.09
C GLU A 26 -6.65 -12.79 -11.64
N GLY A 27 -6.34 -12.76 -10.34
CA GLY A 27 -5.15 -13.41 -9.75
C GLY A 27 -4.12 -12.48 -9.10
N PHE A 28 -4.33 -11.16 -9.14
CA PHE A 28 -3.43 -10.16 -8.56
C PHE A 28 -3.95 -9.52 -7.26
N GLU A 29 -5.01 -10.10 -6.66
CA GLU A 29 -5.61 -9.61 -5.40
C GLU A 29 -5.89 -8.08 -5.38
N GLY A 30 -6.14 -7.47 -6.54
CA GLY A 30 -6.42 -6.04 -6.68
C GLY A 30 -5.25 -5.14 -7.11
N ALA A 31 -4.03 -5.66 -7.27
CA ALA A 31 -2.88 -4.87 -7.70
C ALA A 31 -3.04 -4.26 -9.12
N SER A 32 -2.58 -3.03 -9.28
CA SER A 32 -2.58 -2.29 -10.55
C SER A 32 -1.31 -2.59 -11.36
N LEU A 33 -1.40 -2.58 -12.69
CA LEU A 33 -0.25 -2.68 -13.59
C LEU A 33 -0.36 -1.62 -14.67
N GLU A 34 0.76 -0.97 -15.01
CA GLU A 34 0.80 -0.04 -16.13
C GLU A 34 0.66 -0.76 -17.48
N GLU A 35 0.08 -0.09 -18.48
CA GLU A 35 -0.16 -0.65 -19.83
C GLU A 35 1.13 -1.05 -20.59
N TYR A 36 2.32 -0.73 -20.06
CA TYR A 36 3.63 -1.03 -20.65
C TYR A 36 4.58 -1.81 -19.72
N SER A 37 4.06 -2.55 -18.73
CA SER A 37 4.91 -3.49 -17.97
C SER A 37 5.50 -4.56 -18.90
N SER A 38 6.82 -4.79 -18.79
CA SER A 38 7.46 -5.88 -19.52
C SER A 38 6.92 -7.23 -19.05
N PHE A 39 7.00 -8.27 -19.88
CA PHE A 39 6.62 -9.63 -19.46
C PHE A 39 7.40 -10.11 -18.22
N GLU A 40 8.63 -9.63 -18.04
CA GLU A 40 9.46 -9.92 -16.87
C GLU A 40 8.87 -9.29 -15.60
N THR A 41 8.41 -8.04 -15.66
CA THR A 41 7.75 -7.36 -14.52
C THR A 41 6.46 -8.07 -14.12
N VAL A 42 5.65 -8.51 -15.08
CA VAL A 42 4.40 -9.24 -14.80
C VAL A 42 4.68 -10.60 -14.17
N ALA A 43 5.69 -11.32 -14.66
CA ALA A 43 6.09 -12.60 -14.08
C ALA A 43 6.61 -12.43 -12.65
N ALA A 44 7.47 -11.43 -12.42
CA ALA A 44 8.01 -11.13 -11.09
C ALA A 44 6.95 -10.68 -10.09
N LEU A 45 5.94 -9.91 -10.52
CA LEU A 45 4.81 -9.52 -9.69
C LEU A 45 3.91 -10.73 -9.37
N SER A 46 3.64 -11.58 -10.37
CA SER A 46 2.86 -12.80 -10.15
C SER A 46 3.55 -13.77 -9.18
N GLU A 47 4.88 -13.88 -9.24
CA GLU A 47 5.67 -14.66 -8.28
C GLU A 47 5.58 -14.05 -6.88
N PHE A 48 5.80 -12.72 -6.75
CA PHE A 48 5.71 -12.01 -5.49
C PHE A 48 4.33 -12.13 -4.81
N ILE A 49 3.25 -11.92 -5.56
CA ILE A 49 1.89 -12.10 -5.04
C ILE A 49 1.59 -13.58 -4.76
N GLY A 50 2.17 -14.50 -5.54
CA GLY A 50 2.07 -15.93 -5.25
C GLY A 50 2.75 -16.32 -3.93
N GLU A 51 3.87 -15.68 -3.58
CA GLU A 51 4.63 -15.91 -2.35
C GLU A 51 3.99 -15.23 -1.13
N HIS A 52 3.55 -13.98 -1.28
CA HIS A 52 3.09 -13.13 -0.17
C HIS A 52 1.57 -12.95 -0.12
N GLY A 53 0.83 -13.53 -1.06
CA GLY A 53 -0.62 -13.46 -1.15
C GLY A 53 -1.14 -12.03 -1.21
N ARG A 54 -2.29 -11.82 -0.54
CA ARG A 54 -2.95 -10.52 -0.47
C ARG A 54 -2.09 -9.43 0.17
N LEU A 55 -1.30 -9.76 1.20
CA LEU A 55 -0.38 -8.81 1.82
C LEU A 55 0.61 -8.25 0.80
N GLY A 56 1.17 -9.11 -0.06
CA GLY A 56 2.07 -8.68 -1.13
C GLY A 56 1.40 -7.70 -2.11
N ALA A 57 0.16 -7.97 -2.51
CA ALA A 57 -0.57 -7.10 -3.43
C ALA A 57 -0.91 -5.72 -2.81
N GLU A 58 -1.35 -5.69 -1.56
CA GLU A 58 -1.64 -4.45 -0.83
C GLU A 58 -0.35 -3.64 -0.58
N LEU A 59 0.74 -4.30 -0.20
CA LEU A 59 2.04 -3.68 0.03
C LEU A 59 2.62 -3.10 -1.27
N TYR A 60 2.48 -3.83 -2.38
CA TYR A 60 2.88 -3.34 -3.71
C TYR A 60 2.11 -2.07 -4.09
N SER A 61 0.80 -2.05 -3.85
CA SER A 61 -0.05 -0.89 -4.10
C SER A 61 0.32 0.29 -3.18
N HIS A 62 0.70 0.02 -1.93
CA HIS A 62 1.14 1.03 -0.96
C HIS A 62 2.39 1.79 -1.42
N PHE A 63 3.33 1.11 -2.08
CA PHE A 63 4.55 1.73 -2.63
C PHE A 63 4.37 2.32 -4.04
N GLY A 64 3.14 2.40 -4.55
CA GLY A 64 2.88 2.98 -5.86
C GLY A 64 3.42 2.12 -7.00
N ASP A 65 3.18 0.81 -6.91
CA ASP A 65 3.54 -0.18 -7.93
C ASP A 65 5.08 -0.41 -8.10
N ASP A 66 5.86 -0.09 -7.07
CA ASP A 66 7.30 -0.40 -6.97
C ASP A 66 7.55 -1.75 -6.28
N LEU A 67 7.90 -2.75 -7.11
CA LEU A 67 8.14 -4.12 -6.64
C LEU A 67 9.39 -4.24 -5.78
N GLU A 68 10.44 -3.48 -6.06
CA GLU A 68 11.68 -3.55 -5.28
C GLU A 68 11.47 -2.92 -3.90
N ALA A 69 10.76 -1.80 -3.83
CA ALA A 69 10.38 -1.19 -2.56
C ALA A 69 9.48 -2.13 -1.73
N ALA A 70 8.49 -2.78 -2.36
CA ALA A 70 7.63 -3.74 -1.68
C ALA A 70 8.40 -4.97 -1.17
N ARG A 71 9.39 -5.47 -1.93
CA ARG A 71 10.27 -6.56 -1.49
C ARG A 71 11.16 -6.13 -0.32
N ALA A 72 11.75 -4.94 -0.39
CA ALA A 72 12.60 -4.41 0.66
C ALA A 72 11.83 -4.22 1.97
N ALA A 73 10.58 -3.77 1.91
CA ALA A 73 9.74 -3.59 3.09
C ALA A 73 9.52 -4.87 3.90
N PHE A 74 9.56 -6.06 3.27
CA PHE A 74 9.45 -7.33 3.99
C PHE A 74 10.64 -7.62 4.92
N GLU A 75 11.81 -6.97 4.72
CA GLU A 75 12.94 -7.08 5.66
C GLU A 75 12.61 -6.44 7.01
N ASP A 76 11.70 -5.47 7.02
CA ASP A 76 11.27 -4.69 8.19
C ASP A 76 9.87 -5.08 8.66
N TYR A 77 9.38 -6.26 8.26
CA TYR A 77 8.08 -6.78 8.66
C TYR A 77 8.09 -7.23 10.13
N ALA A 78 7.22 -6.61 10.94
CA ALA A 78 7.09 -6.85 12.39
C ALA A 78 5.99 -7.88 12.75
N GLY A 79 5.35 -8.50 11.74
CA GLY A 79 4.35 -9.52 11.93
C GLY A 79 2.91 -9.03 11.81
N GLU A 80 1.98 -9.98 12.01
CA GLU A 80 0.53 -9.78 11.96
C GLU A 80 -0.02 -9.65 13.38
N HIS A 81 -0.88 -8.66 13.59
CA HIS A 81 -1.45 -8.29 14.86
C HIS A 81 -2.94 -8.00 14.71
N LYS A 82 -3.70 -8.10 15.80
CA LYS A 82 -5.14 -7.78 15.79
C LYS A 82 -5.43 -6.30 15.57
N SER A 83 -4.49 -5.46 15.99
CA SER A 83 -4.53 -4.01 15.86
C SER A 83 -3.15 -3.46 16.17
N LEU A 84 -2.93 -2.20 15.81
CA LEU A 84 -1.70 -1.51 16.19
C LEU A 84 -1.56 -1.33 17.72
N ALA A 85 -2.68 -1.31 18.45
CA ALA A 85 -2.67 -1.31 19.91
C ALA A 85 -2.12 -2.62 20.49
N HIS A 86 -2.49 -3.76 19.90
CA HIS A 86 -1.97 -5.07 20.30
C HIS A 86 -0.46 -5.15 20.04
N PHE A 87 -0.01 -4.64 18.88
CA PHE A 87 1.42 -4.54 18.59
C PHE A 87 2.16 -3.68 19.61
N ALA A 88 1.61 -2.52 19.99
CA ALA A 88 2.23 -1.64 20.99
C ALA A 88 2.32 -2.32 22.38
N GLU A 89 1.28 -3.06 22.78
CA GLU A 89 1.29 -3.85 24.01
C GLU A 89 2.37 -4.95 23.96
N ASP A 90 2.38 -5.77 22.91
CA ASP A 90 3.35 -6.87 22.72
C ASP A 90 4.79 -6.34 22.72
N LEU A 91 5.04 -5.26 21.99
CA LEU A 91 6.35 -4.61 21.93
C LEU A 91 6.79 -4.11 23.32
N ASN A 92 5.88 -3.51 24.09
CA ASN A 92 6.21 -3.05 25.43
C ASN A 92 6.41 -4.23 26.41
N LEU A 93 5.67 -5.32 26.27
CA LEU A 93 5.87 -6.53 27.08
C LEU A 93 7.21 -7.21 26.77
N GLU A 94 7.66 -7.16 25.52
CA GLU A 94 8.92 -7.75 25.08
C GLU A 94 10.14 -6.87 25.42
N CYS A 95 10.07 -5.57 25.10
CA CYS A 95 11.23 -4.67 25.12
C CYS A 95 11.12 -3.56 26.18
N GLY A 96 9.92 -3.31 26.72
CA GLY A 96 9.64 -2.20 27.63
C GLY A 96 9.95 -2.50 29.10
N PRO A 97 9.80 -1.49 29.98
CA PRO A 97 9.93 -1.70 31.41
C PRO A 97 8.79 -2.57 31.95
N ALA A 98 9.09 -3.43 32.92
CA ALA A 98 8.08 -4.24 33.59
C ALA A 98 7.01 -3.36 34.25
N ILE A 99 5.76 -3.50 33.81
CA ILE A 99 4.61 -2.78 34.34
C ILE A 99 4.11 -3.49 35.61
N PRO A 100 4.00 -2.80 36.76
CA PRO A 100 3.34 -3.39 37.92
C PRO A 100 1.86 -3.67 37.61
N LYS A 101 1.37 -4.86 37.96
CA LYS A 101 -0.03 -5.32 37.71
C LYS A 101 -1.13 -4.31 38.01
N ARG A 102 -0.94 -3.44 39.01
CA ARG A 102 -1.91 -2.40 39.38
C ARG A 102 -2.10 -1.33 38.30
N TYR A 103 -1.17 -1.21 37.35
CA TYR A 103 -1.16 -0.19 36.31
C TYR A 103 -1.50 -0.72 34.92
N GLU A 104 -1.51 -2.05 34.70
CA GLU A 104 -1.78 -2.66 33.38
C GLU A 104 -3.10 -2.13 32.78
N TYR A 105 -4.17 -2.07 33.57
CA TYR A 105 -5.48 -1.59 33.12
C TYR A 105 -5.60 -0.07 32.92
N TYR A 106 -4.54 0.70 33.18
CA TYR A 106 -4.53 2.15 33.02
C TYR A 106 -3.73 2.61 31.79
N ILE A 107 -3.14 1.68 31.06
CA ILE A 107 -2.34 2.01 29.87
C ILE A 107 -3.25 2.06 28.66
N ASP A 108 -3.12 3.16 27.90
CA ASP A 108 -3.82 3.37 26.65
C ASP A 108 -2.95 2.91 25.48
N TRP A 109 -3.08 1.63 25.12
CA TRP A 109 -2.34 1.04 24.01
C TRP A 109 -2.79 1.57 22.64
N GLU A 110 -4.04 2.00 22.51
CA GLU A 110 -4.53 2.62 21.28
C GLU A 110 -3.83 3.94 21.00
N ALA A 111 -3.70 4.78 22.02
CA ALA A 111 -2.95 6.03 21.91
C ALA A 111 -1.48 5.78 21.58
N MET A 112 -0.86 4.76 22.18
CA MET A 112 0.53 4.42 21.92
C MET A 112 0.75 3.93 20.48
N GLY A 113 -0.05 2.96 20.02
CA GLY A 113 0.04 2.48 18.65
C GLY A 113 -0.17 3.61 17.63
N ARG A 114 -1.17 4.47 17.86
CA ARG A 114 -1.41 5.64 17.02
C ARG A 114 -0.22 6.61 17.00
N ASP A 115 0.44 6.82 18.13
CA ASP A 115 1.63 7.67 18.20
C ASP A 115 2.76 7.12 17.32
N MET A 116 2.98 5.80 17.34
CA MET A 116 3.99 5.13 16.51
C MET A 116 3.74 5.27 15.01
N GLU A 117 2.48 5.23 14.57
CA GLU A 117 2.15 5.46 13.16
C GLU A 117 2.29 6.94 12.78
N LEU A 118 1.87 7.86 13.64
CA LEU A 118 1.94 9.30 13.39
C LEU A 118 3.37 9.86 13.46
N SER A 119 4.22 9.30 14.32
CA SER A 119 5.66 9.61 14.36
C SER A 119 6.37 9.10 13.10
N GLY A 120 5.75 8.15 12.40
CA GLY A 120 6.33 7.47 11.26
C GLY A 120 7.34 6.41 11.67
N ASP A 121 7.28 5.87 12.89
CA ASP A 121 8.12 4.73 13.31
C ASP A 121 7.68 3.43 12.62
N VAL A 122 6.38 3.31 12.35
CA VAL A 122 5.76 2.17 11.68
C VAL A 122 4.70 2.60 10.68
N PHE A 123 4.36 1.71 9.76
CA PHE A 123 3.14 1.78 8.97
C PHE A 123 2.44 0.43 8.97
N THR A 124 1.14 0.43 8.63
CA THR A 124 0.30 -0.76 8.68
C THR A 124 -0.37 -1.08 7.35
N ILE A 125 -0.59 -2.37 7.09
CA ILE A 125 -1.39 -2.88 5.98
C ILE A 125 -2.48 -3.78 6.55
N GLU A 126 -3.75 -3.43 6.31
CA GLU A 126 -4.89 -4.24 6.74
C GLU A 126 -5.33 -5.19 5.63
N THR A 127 -5.26 -6.49 5.88
CA THR A 127 -5.72 -7.54 4.95
C THR A 127 -7.10 -8.09 5.34
N GLY A 128 -7.59 -7.80 6.54
CA GLY A 128 -8.86 -8.31 7.04
C GLY A 128 -9.25 -7.80 8.42
N PHE A 129 -10.28 -8.40 9.01
CA PHE A 129 -10.71 -8.07 10.36
C PHE A 129 -9.73 -8.67 11.37
N GLU A 130 -9.14 -7.83 12.23
CA GLU A 130 -8.06 -8.23 13.15
C GLU A 130 -6.82 -8.81 12.44
N GLU A 131 -6.59 -8.44 11.18
CA GLU A 131 -5.43 -8.85 10.38
C GLU A 131 -4.65 -7.59 9.96
N VAL A 132 -3.88 -7.04 10.91
CA VAL A 132 -3.06 -5.82 10.75
C VAL A 132 -1.59 -6.22 10.65
N HIS A 133 -1.01 -6.04 9.48
CA HIS A 133 0.41 -6.28 9.22
C HIS A 133 1.21 -5.01 9.52
N VAL A 134 2.19 -5.10 10.43
CA VAL A 134 2.99 -3.95 10.87
C VAL A 134 4.38 -4.00 10.25
N PHE A 135 4.86 -2.87 9.76
CA PHE A 135 6.19 -2.71 9.19
C PHE A 135 6.92 -1.55 9.87
N TRP A 136 8.22 -1.71 10.13
CA TRP A 136 9.07 -0.61 10.58
C TRP A 136 9.36 0.33 9.41
N SER A 137 9.28 1.64 9.66
CA SER A 137 9.67 2.67 8.69
C SER A 137 11.15 2.98 8.88
N ARG A 138 12.01 2.66 7.91
CA ARG A 138 13.46 2.86 7.97
C ARG A 138 14.00 3.63 6.78
#